data_AF-A0A4P9D216-F1
#
_entry.id   AF-A0A4P9D216-F1
#
_cell.length_a   1.000
_cell.length_b   1.000
_cell.length_c   1.000
_cell.angle_alpha   90.00
_cell.angle_beta   90.00
_cell.angle_gamma   90.00
#
_symmetry.space_group_name_H-M   'P 1'
#
loop_
_entity.id
_entity.type
_entity.pdbx_description
1 polymer ?
#
loop_
_entity_poly.entity_id
_entity_poly.type
_entity_poly.pdbx_seq_one_letter_code
_entity_poly.pdbx_strand_id
1 'polypeptide(L)'
;MSDAQVKATMKLLKNTCMSKSKATEEQINAMHDGDWNQDKHGKCYLQCILAMNKFQKADNTLDWEAGVKMMEAQAPPSFRDHAITTLKHCKDAGNLYYEILGNFIILHIFC
;
A
#
# COMPACT_ATOMS: atom_id res chain seq x y z
N MET A 1 0.82 -14.26 -9.71
CA MET A 1 2.25 -14.55 -9.51
C MET A 1 2.41 -15.71 -8.54
N SER A 2 3.54 -16.42 -8.53
CA SER A 2 3.83 -17.36 -7.43
C SER A 2 4.23 -16.61 -6.15
N ASP A 3 4.04 -17.23 -4.99
CA ASP A 3 4.37 -16.60 -3.69
C ASP A 3 5.84 -16.16 -3.61
N ALA A 4 6.75 -16.93 -4.22
CA ALA A 4 8.17 -16.58 -4.31
C ALA A 4 8.40 -15.29 -5.12
N GLN A 5 7.69 -15.12 -6.22
CA GLN A 5 7.77 -13.91 -7.04
C GLN A 5 7.17 -12.71 -6.29
N VAL A 6 6.04 -12.91 -5.59
CA VAL A 6 5.43 -11.85 -4.77
C VAL A 6 6.41 -11.38 -3.70
N LYS A 7 7.04 -12.31 -2.96
CA LYS A 7 8.04 -11.98 -1.94
C LYS A 7 9.23 -11.20 -2.50
N ALA A 8 9.73 -11.60 -3.68
CA ALA A 8 10.82 -10.89 -4.35
C ALA A 8 10.40 -9.46 -4.75
N THR A 9 9.20 -9.29 -5.31
CA THR A 9 8.66 -7.97 -5.67
C THR A 9 8.46 -7.09 -4.45
N MET A 10 7.92 -7.62 -3.34
CA MET A 10 7.75 -6.83 -2.11
C MET A 10 9.09 -6.38 -1.52
N LYS A 11 10.12 -7.25 -1.55
CA LYS A 11 11.47 -6.87 -1.13
C LYS A 11 12.05 -5.76 -2.01
N LEU A 12 11.87 -5.85 -3.33
CA LEU A 12 12.32 -4.82 -4.27
C LEU A 12 11.63 -3.47 -4.03
N LEU A 13 10.30 -3.48 -3.88
CA LEU A 13 9.50 -2.29 -3.59
C LEU A 13 9.93 -1.64 -2.28
N LYS A 14 10.07 -2.45 -1.21
CA LYS A 14 10.55 -1.99 0.09
C LYS A 14 11.89 -1.27 -0.03
N ASN A 15 12.90 -1.94 -0.59
CA ASN A 15 14.25 -1.36 -0.69
C ASN A 15 14.28 -0.07 -1.53
N THR A 16 13.55 -0.07 -2.65
CA THR A 16 13.47 1.09 -3.55
C THR A 16 12.83 2.29 -2.84
N CYS A 17 11.71 2.06 -2.18
CA CYS A 17 10.97 3.14 -1.53
C CYS A 17 11.63 3.63 -0.24
N MET A 18 12.30 2.76 0.53
CA MET A 18 13.14 3.19 1.65
C MET A 18 14.26 4.12 1.18
N SER A 19 14.97 3.75 0.11
CA SER A 19 16.07 4.56 -0.43
C SER A 19 15.61 5.96 -0.88
N LYS A 20 14.43 6.05 -1.49
CA LYS A 20 13.82 7.30 -1.98
C LYS A 20 13.26 8.18 -0.86
N SER A 21 12.58 7.57 0.12
CA SER A 21 11.88 8.28 1.19
C SER A 21 12.76 8.60 2.39
N LYS A 22 13.87 7.86 2.56
CA LYS A 22 14.69 7.81 3.78
C LYS A 22 13.96 7.23 4.99
N ALA A 23 12.87 6.49 4.78
CA ALA A 23 12.20 5.77 5.86
C ALA A 23 13.09 4.68 6.44
N THR A 24 13.00 4.47 7.75
CA THR A 24 13.79 3.48 8.48
C THR A 24 13.10 2.12 8.54
N GLU A 25 13.85 1.10 8.91
CA GLU A 25 13.31 -0.25 9.09
C GLU A 25 12.29 -0.28 10.23
N GLU A 26 12.53 0.49 11.29
CA GLU A 26 11.64 0.62 12.44
C GLU A 26 10.28 1.19 12.03
N GLN A 27 10.26 2.21 11.16
CA GLN A 27 9.02 2.77 10.64
C GLN A 27 8.22 1.74 9.84
N ILE A 28 8.91 0.91 9.04
CA ILE A 28 8.25 -0.15 8.27
C ILE A 28 7.71 -1.26 9.16
N ASN A 29 8.45 -1.64 10.19
CA ASN A 29 8.00 -2.64 11.15
C ASN A 29 6.80 -2.12 11.95
N ALA A 30 6.85 -0.86 12.42
CA ALA A 30 5.72 -0.19 13.07
C ALA A 30 4.47 -0.21 12.19
N MET A 31 4.61 0.09 10.89
CA MET A 31 3.53 -0.03 9.91
C MET A 31 3.00 -1.48 9.79
N HIS A 32 3.86 -2.50 9.79
CA HIS A 32 3.39 -3.90 9.79
C HIS A 32 2.63 -4.29 11.07
N ASP A 33 2.96 -3.66 12.20
CA ASP A 33 2.28 -3.84 13.49
C ASP A 33 0.99 -2.98 13.61
N GLY A 34 0.69 -2.17 12.59
CA GLY A 34 -0.50 -1.31 12.55
C GLY A 34 -0.31 0.09 13.15
N ASP A 35 0.93 0.50 13.44
CA ASP A 35 1.24 1.87 13.85
C ASP A 35 1.48 2.77 12.63
N TRP A 36 0.49 3.62 12.39
CA TRP A 36 0.43 4.57 11.28
C TRP A 36 0.84 5.98 11.65
N ASN A 37 1.30 6.22 12.88
CA ASN A 37 1.77 7.52 13.31
C ASN A 37 3.18 7.81 12.76
N GLN A 38 3.24 8.03 11.45
CA GLN A 38 4.49 8.19 10.72
C GLN A 38 4.81 9.66 10.45
N ASP A 39 6.10 9.98 10.51
CA ASP A 39 6.62 11.28 10.10
C ASP A 39 6.61 11.44 8.56
N LYS A 40 7.22 12.52 8.06
CA LYS A 40 7.30 12.77 6.62
C LYS A 40 7.95 11.62 5.85
N HIS A 41 8.97 10.96 6.41
CA HIS A 41 9.70 9.90 5.71
C HIS A 41 8.85 8.64 5.55
N GLY A 42 8.19 8.18 6.62
CA GLY A 42 7.27 7.04 6.54
C GLY A 42 6.08 7.32 5.61
N LYS A 43 5.55 8.54 5.60
CA LYS A 43 4.49 8.95 4.68
C LYS A 43 4.94 8.95 3.21
N CYS A 44 6.13 9.48 2.92
CA CYS A 44 6.70 9.44 1.57
C CYS A 44 7.04 8.00 1.11
N TYR A 45 7.37 7.09 2.04
CA TYR A 45 7.55 5.67 1.73
C TYR A 45 6.27 5.06 1.16
N LEU A 46 5.14 5.26 1.84
CA LEU A 46 3.84 4.74 1.40
C LEU A 46 3.42 5.32 0.05
N GLN A 47 3.57 6.64 -0.13
CA GLN A 47 3.31 7.27 -1.43
C GLN A 47 4.17 6.64 -2.54
N CYS A 48 5.44 6.35 -2.28
CA CYS A 48 6.29 5.66 -3.26
C CYS A 48 5.75 4.27 -3.62
N ILE A 49 5.29 3.48 -2.64
CA ILE A 49 4.74 2.14 -2.88
C ILE A 49 3.47 2.23 -3.75
N LEU A 50 2.57 3.15 -3.44
CA LEU A 50 1.33 3.34 -4.20
C LEU A 50 1.61 3.81 -5.63
N ALA A 51 2.52 4.78 -5.80
CA ALA A 51 2.93 5.27 -7.11
C ALA A 51 3.60 4.18 -7.97
N MET A 52 4.50 3.37 -7.38
CA MET A 52 5.16 2.26 -8.07
C MET A 52 4.18 1.20 -8.59
N ASN A 53 3.08 0.97 -7.86
CA ASN A 53 2.04 0.01 -8.23
C ASN A 53 0.91 0.64 -9.06
N LYS A 54 1.03 1.93 -9.42
CA LYS A 54 0.01 2.70 -10.17
C LYS A 54 -1.35 2.72 -9.48
N PHE A 55 -1.36 2.80 -8.15
CA PHE A 55 -2.58 2.96 -7.36
C PHE A 55 -2.96 4.43 -7.19
N GLN A 56 -2.21 5.36 -7.76
CA GLN A 56 -2.50 6.79 -7.70
C GLN A 56 -2.69 7.35 -9.10
N LYS A 57 -3.67 8.24 -9.24
CA LYS A 57 -3.86 9.10 -10.41
C LYS A 57 -2.88 10.27 -10.37
N ALA A 58 -2.84 11.06 -11.45
CA ALA A 58 -1.94 12.22 -11.56
C ALA A 58 -2.24 13.33 -10.52
N ASP A 59 -3.48 13.42 -10.04
CA ASP A 59 -3.90 14.31 -8.94
C ASP A 59 -3.59 13.72 -7.55
N ASN A 60 -2.89 12.59 -7.53
CA ASN A 60 -2.54 11.77 -6.38
C ASN A 60 -3.72 11.04 -5.68
N THR A 61 -4.95 11.15 -6.17
CA THR A 61 -6.08 10.37 -5.64
C THR A 61 -5.92 8.88 -5.92
N LEU A 62 -6.55 8.03 -5.10
CA LEU A 62 -6.52 6.58 -5.27
C LEU A 62 -7.22 6.16 -6.57
N ASP A 63 -6.53 5.40 -7.42
CA ASP A 63 -7.11 4.72 -8.57
C ASP A 63 -7.58 3.31 -8.16
N TRP A 64 -8.74 3.24 -7.51
CA TRP A 64 -9.26 1.98 -6.97
C TRP A 64 -9.55 0.95 -8.07
N GLU A 65 -9.95 1.38 -9.28
CA GLU A 65 -10.21 0.48 -10.41
C GLU A 65 -8.90 -0.13 -10.94
N ALA A 66 -7.85 0.69 -11.09
CA ALA A 66 -6.53 0.19 -11.44
C ALA A 66 -5.97 -0.73 -10.34
N GLY A 67 -6.22 -0.39 -9.08
CA GLY A 67 -5.87 -1.23 -7.93
C GLY A 67 -6.52 -2.62 -7.98
N VAL A 68 -7.83 -2.69 -8.23
CA VAL A 68 -8.54 -3.96 -8.35
C VAL A 68 -7.97 -4.80 -9.50
N LYS A 69 -7.77 -4.20 -10.68
CA LYS A 69 -7.18 -4.90 -11.85
C LYS A 69 -5.77 -5.43 -11.56
N MET A 70 -4.95 -4.67 -10.83
CA MET A 70 -3.63 -5.11 -10.41
C MET A 70 -3.72 -6.31 -9.47
N MET A 71 -4.64 -6.29 -8.49
CA MET A 71 -4.82 -7.42 -7.58
C MET A 71 -5.31 -8.68 -8.30
N GLU A 72 -6.25 -8.54 -9.25
CA GLU A 72 -6.70 -9.66 -10.08
C GLU A 72 -5.57 -10.29 -10.88
N ALA A 73 -4.67 -9.47 -11.43
CA ALA A 73 -3.56 -9.92 -12.27
C ALA A 73 -2.37 -10.47 -11.47
N GLN A 74 -2.01 -9.85 -10.35
CA GLN A 74 -0.73 -10.07 -9.69
C GLN A 74 -0.84 -10.72 -8.32
N ALA A 75 -1.91 -10.44 -7.56
CA ALA A 75 -2.04 -10.95 -6.20
C ALA A 75 -2.17 -12.49 -6.20
N PRO A 76 -1.50 -13.18 -5.27
CA PRO A 76 -1.68 -14.60 -5.08
C PRO A 76 -3.10 -14.89 -4.56
N PRO A 77 -3.64 -16.09 -4.86
CA PRO A 77 -5.02 -16.44 -4.50
C PRO A 77 -5.31 -16.33 -2.99
N SER A 78 -4.30 -16.51 -2.14
CA SER A 78 -4.42 -16.53 -0.68
C SER A 78 -4.95 -15.23 -0.06
N PHE A 79 -4.74 -14.08 -0.70
CA PHE A 79 -5.23 -12.80 -0.17
C PHE A 79 -5.93 -11.90 -1.20
N ARG A 80 -6.03 -12.35 -2.46
CA ARG A 80 -6.61 -11.55 -3.56
C ARG A 80 -8.00 -11.02 -3.24
N ASP A 81 -8.91 -11.88 -2.82
CA ASP A 81 -10.32 -11.50 -2.61
C ASP A 81 -10.47 -10.51 -1.45
N HIS A 82 -9.67 -10.70 -0.39
CA HIS A 82 -9.60 -9.77 0.73
C HIS A 82 -9.07 -8.40 0.29
N ALA A 83 -8.00 -8.37 -0.53
CA ALA A 83 -7.45 -7.13 -1.07
C ALA A 83 -8.43 -6.40 -2.02
N ILE A 84 -9.18 -7.13 -2.85
CA ILE A 84 -10.18 -6.53 -3.74
C ILE A 84 -11.36 -5.96 -2.94
N THR A 85 -11.85 -6.70 -1.94
CA THR A 85 -12.96 -6.26 -1.07
C THR A 85 -12.59 -4.97 -0.35
N THR A 86 -11.38 -4.96 0.20
CA THR A 86 -10.74 -3.78 0.79
C THR A 86 -10.74 -2.57 -0.13
N LEU A 87 -10.20 -2.72 -1.33
CA LEU A 87 -10.11 -1.61 -2.29
C LEU A 87 -11.49 -1.04 -2.62
N LYS A 88 -12.51 -1.90 -2.67
CA LYS A 88 -13.91 -1.48 -2.90
C LYS A 88 -14.49 -0.75 -1.70
N HIS A 89 -14.23 -1.21 -0.48
CA HIS A 89 -14.70 -0.55 0.75
C HIS A 89 -14.00 0.79 0.99
N CYS A 90 -12.70 0.88 0.71
CA CYS A 90 -11.88 2.06 0.99
C CYS A 90 -11.79 3.05 -0.18
N LYS A 91 -12.53 2.84 -1.28
CA LYS A 91 -12.43 3.66 -2.50
C LYS A 91 -12.65 5.16 -2.26
N ASP A 92 -13.53 5.51 -1.33
CA ASP A 92 -13.92 6.89 -1.02
C ASP A 92 -13.05 7.52 0.09
N ALA A 93 -12.29 6.69 0.83
CA ALA A 93 -11.27 7.16 1.79
C ALA A 93 -10.07 7.81 1.07
N GLY A 94 -9.93 7.55 -0.24
CA GLY A 94 -8.93 8.13 -1.14
C GLY A 94 -8.94 9.67 -1.25
N ASN A 95 -10.01 10.31 -0.80
CA ASN A 95 -10.16 11.77 -0.84
C ASN A 95 -9.55 12.48 0.37
N LEU A 96 -9.20 11.72 1.42
CA LEU A 96 -8.49 12.20 2.60
C LEU A 96 -7.03 11.74 2.48
N TYR A 97 -6.24 12.50 1.72
CA TYR A 97 -4.82 12.23 1.46
C TYR A 97 -3.98 11.96 2.73
N TYR A 98 -4.43 12.47 3.87
CA TYR A 98 -3.83 12.26 5.19
C TYR A 98 -4.29 10.99 5.91
N GLU A 99 -5.50 10.49 5.63
CA GLU A 99 -6.03 9.28 6.26
C GLU A 99 -5.61 8.01 5.52
N ILE A 100 -5.36 8.02 4.22
CA ILE A 100 -4.90 6.83 3.46
C ILE A 100 -3.56 6.31 4.01
N LEU A 101 -2.70 7.22 4.50
CA LEU A 101 -1.41 6.87 5.07
C LEU A 101 -1.52 6.18 6.43
N GLY A 102 -2.73 6.10 7.02
CA GLY A 102 -3.04 5.16 8.09
C GLY A 102 -4.08 4.10 7.71
N ASN A 103 -5.02 4.41 6.82
CA ASN A 103 -6.13 3.54 6.45
C ASN A 103 -5.76 2.47 5.42
N PHE A 104 -4.65 2.58 4.69
CA PHE A 104 -4.26 1.51 3.77
C PHE A 104 -3.91 0.20 4.51
N ILE A 105 -3.65 0.27 5.82
CA ILE A 105 -3.53 -0.90 6.70
C ILE A 105 -4.19 -0.66 8.09
N ILE A 106 -5.24 0.16 8.15
CA ILE A 106 -6.33 -0.08 9.14
C ILE A 106 -7.18 -1.29 8.70
N LEU A 107 -6.76 -1.94 7.62
CA LEU A 107 -7.30 -3.21 7.15
C LEU A 107 -7.12 -4.40 8.08
N HIS A 108 -6.23 -4.31 9.06
CA HIS A 108 -6.11 -5.39 10.03
C HIS A 108 -7.08 -5.27 11.21
N ILE A 109 -7.78 -4.13 11.40
CA ILE A 109 -8.57 -3.91 12.63
C ILE A 109 -9.98 -3.32 12.42
N PHE A 110 -10.30 -2.45 11.45
CA PHE A 110 -11.60 -1.74 11.47
C PHE A 110 -12.27 -1.41 10.12
N CYS A 111 -12.12 -2.28 9.11
CA CYS A 111 -13.11 -2.44 8.04
C CYS A 111 -13.35 -3.91 7.71
#